data_AF-A0A6C0EYY8-F1
#
_entry.id   AF-A0A6C0EYY8-F1
#
_cell.length_a   1.000
_cell.length_b   1.000
_cell.length_c   1.000
_cell.angle_alpha   90.00
_cell.angle_beta   90.00
_cell.angle_gamma   90.00
#
_symmetry.space_group_name_H-M   'P 1'
#
loop_
_entity.id
_entity.type
_entity.pdbx_description
1 polymer ?
#
loop_
_entity_poly.entity_id
_entity_poly.type
_entity_poly.pdbx_seq_one_letter_code
_entity_poly.pdbx_strand_id
1 'polypeptide(L)'
;MINQDEVATHPYDGVDIAEAVNMVTTLYNKYTNLPNVQQKLIHHIMDALPTILENTVQQCKQREERKKSLEEKSDEFIEEFLAKTRYFYNSGTELFFIYSDDKTYEVIKEDNIQHSILTTITASHKDLLPWKYKIKIQIIKRIRENNNILKSIPESETIQNVIRFLTPALFYNKDAVKYFLTVVGDILHKKNSLHYFINSKTFIPFIKELNQECYKYFGINLLTHFKFKYYEHANEDCRLVNVCELSNAYNDYFKSHIIPHIIDLFCVASHYSTRYVSADLFLDKYCNDYSVINHALYLKHNTNLEIVARFIHATTEECPGYNITCKNMSYLWKIFIEEENIPNIFFNHSLQQLLSTHCEELNLSLDALQLPDDVEKTVIKNRTSKHLPFVCSFMSFWNTYIIDFNNAEAEEGAEEEYELELDELLSLFNKSIKRSATTLLHNNVTDKMLLGLIKHFYPDIIIEDDKYLIHVGCRSNIWNKRGEIEEFIKKYKESKMESANASQSLYAIYQCYCKYAFDKEYNIISKRWFEKYFMSVYNSYLIDTEINANIIISTKWFTI
;
A
#
# COMPACT_ATOMS: atom_id res chain seq x y z
N MET A 1 -21.46 -4.85 -38.18
CA MET A 1 -22.69 -4.53 -38.92
C MET A 1 -22.53 -3.12 -39.43
N ILE A 2 -22.34 -2.99 -40.74
CA ILE A 2 -22.06 -1.73 -41.42
C ILE A 2 -23.37 -0.95 -41.44
N ASN A 3 -23.44 0.15 -40.69
CA ASN A 3 -24.55 1.08 -40.81
C ASN A 3 -24.48 1.71 -42.19
N GLN A 4 -25.51 1.41 -42.97
CA GLN A 4 -25.85 2.09 -44.20
C GLN A 4 -26.04 3.57 -43.86
N ASP A 5 -25.12 4.42 -44.31
CA ASP A 5 -25.41 5.83 -44.45
C ASP A 5 -26.56 5.94 -45.46
N GLU A 6 -27.66 6.53 -45.00
CA GLU A 6 -28.79 6.94 -45.81
C GLU A 6 -28.28 7.75 -47.00
N VAL A 7 -28.24 7.12 -48.17
CA VAL A 7 -28.23 7.83 -49.44
C VAL A 7 -29.53 8.61 -49.46
N ALA A 8 -29.45 9.92 -49.27
CA ALA A 8 -30.55 10.83 -49.54
C ALA A 8 -31.00 10.58 -50.99
N THR A 9 -32.09 9.84 -51.14
CA THR A 9 -32.76 9.62 -52.43
C THR A 9 -33.08 10.99 -52.99
N HIS A 10 -32.42 11.35 -54.08
CA HIS A 10 -32.76 12.55 -54.82
C HIS A 10 -34.24 12.43 -55.24
N PRO A 11 -35.10 13.43 -54.96
CA PRO A 11 -36.54 13.35 -55.23
C PRO A 11 -36.90 13.37 -56.74
N TYR A 12 -35.95 13.05 -57.61
CA TYR A 12 -36.06 13.12 -59.08
C TYR A 12 -35.59 11.86 -59.80
N ASP A 13 -35.36 10.74 -59.11
CA ASP A 13 -34.96 9.44 -59.70
C ASP A 13 -36.08 8.76 -60.53
N GLY A 14 -37.01 9.54 -61.10
CA GLY A 14 -38.13 9.01 -61.89
C GLY A 14 -38.81 10.01 -62.81
N VAL A 15 -38.15 11.11 -63.21
CA VAL A 15 -38.64 11.87 -64.37
C VAL A 15 -38.02 11.25 -65.62
N ASP A 16 -38.83 10.48 -66.35
CA ASP A 16 -38.42 9.90 -67.62
C ASP A 16 -38.03 11.02 -68.58
N ILE A 17 -36.89 10.89 -69.28
CA ILE A 17 -36.40 11.90 -70.24
C ILE A 17 -37.51 12.21 -71.28
N ALA A 18 -38.31 11.20 -71.60
CA ALA A 18 -39.48 11.33 -72.46
C ALA A 18 -40.54 12.30 -71.90
N GLU A 19 -40.82 12.31 -70.59
CA GLU A 19 -41.80 13.21 -69.97
C GLU A 19 -41.32 14.66 -69.97
N ALA A 20 -40.04 14.90 -69.68
CA ALA A 20 -39.46 16.24 -69.70
C ALA A 20 -39.52 16.86 -71.11
N VAL A 21 -39.16 16.08 -72.14
CA VAL A 21 -39.24 16.51 -73.56
C VAL A 21 -40.70 16.73 -73.98
N ASN A 22 -41.61 15.86 -73.55
CA ASN A 22 -43.03 15.99 -73.87
C ASN A 22 -43.67 17.20 -73.20
N MET A 23 -43.26 17.55 -71.99
CA MET A 23 -43.70 18.76 -71.28
C MET A 23 -43.22 20.03 -71.97
N VAL A 24 -41.95 20.08 -72.40
CA VAL A 24 -41.41 21.19 -73.20
C VAL A 24 -42.18 21.36 -74.51
N THR A 25 -42.47 20.25 -75.20
CA THR A 25 -43.25 20.23 -76.44
C THR A 25 -44.69 20.69 -76.22
N THR A 26 -45.32 20.28 -75.12
CA THR A 26 -46.66 20.69 -74.72
C THR A 26 -46.73 22.18 -74.41
N LEU A 27 -45.74 22.72 -73.68
CA LEU A 27 -45.64 24.15 -73.37
C LEU A 27 -45.42 24.98 -74.64
N TYR A 28 -44.59 24.51 -75.57
CA TYR A 28 -44.38 25.17 -76.86
C TYR A 28 -45.67 25.26 -77.68
N ASN A 29 -46.42 24.16 -77.78
CA ASN A 29 -47.68 24.08 -78.52
C ASN A 29 -48.82 24.88 -77.86
N LYS A 30 -48.83 25.00 -76.53
CA LYS A 30 -49.86 25.73 -75.76
C LYS A 30 -49.82 27.25 -75.98
N TYR A 31 -48.65 27.81 -76.27
CA TYR A 31 -48.45 29.27 -76.40
C TYR A 31 -48.24 29.73 -77.85
N THR A 32 -48.58 28.90 -78.85
CA THR A 32 -48.38 29.15 -80.29
C THR A 32 -48.97 30.48 -80.80
N ASN A 33 -50.03 30.97 -80.16
CA ASN A 33 -50.72 32.19 -80.59
C ASN A 33 -50.18 33.48 -79.92
N LEU A 34 -49.14 33.39 -79.09
CA LEU A 34 -48.54 34.52 -78.37
C LEU A 34 -47.02 34.60 -78.62
N PRO A 35 -46.59 35.37 -79.65
CA PRO A 35 -45.18 35.44 -80.07
C PRO A 35 -44.22 35.83 -78.94
N ASN A 36 -44.65 36.77 -78.09
CA ASN A 36 -43.85 37.26 -76.96
C ASN A 36 -43.60 36.19 -75.88
N VAL A 37 -44.50 35.21 -75.73
CA VAL A 37 -44.39 34.13 -74.75
C VAL A 37 -43.53 32.99 -75.31
N GLN A 38 -43.66 32.67 -76.61
CA GLN A 38 -42.78 31.72 -77.29
C GLN A 38 -41.32 32.18 -77.27
N GLN A 39 -41.04 33.45 -77.55
CA GLN A 39 -39.67 33.98 -77.48
C GLN A 39 -39.08 33.87 -76.08
N LYS A 40 -39.86 34.10 -75.01
CA LYS A 40 -39.42 33.89 -73.63
C LYS A 40 -39.15 32.41 -73.33
N LEU A 41 -40.00 31.50 -73.81
CA LEU A 41 -39.80 30.06 -73.63
C LEU A 41 -38.52 29.59 -74.34
N ILE A 42 -38.30 30.02 -75.58
CA ILE A 42 -37.09 29.72 -76.37
C ILE A 42 -35.86 30.28 -75.67
N HIS A 43 -35.88 31.53 -75.21
CA HIS A 43 -34.78 32.14 -74.46
C HIS A 43 -34.47 31.37 -73.16
N HIS A 44 -35.49 30.94 -72.42
CA HIS A 44 -35.28 30.15 -71.20
C HIS A 44 -34.70 28.77 -71.48
N ILE A 45 -35.07 28.10 -72.58
CA ILE A 45 -34.58 26.77 -72.94
C ILE A 45 -33.21 26.81 -73.60
N MET A 46 -32.97 27.76 -74.52
CA MET A 46 -31.76 27.81 -75.33
C MET A 46 -30.64 28.65 -74.72
N ASP A 47 -30.96 29.71 -73.97
CA ASP A 47 -29.94 30.63 -73.44
C ASP A 47 -29.81 30.49 -71.90
N ALA A 48 -30.92 30.52 -71.16
CA ALA A 48 -30.88 30.51 -69.70
C ALA A 48 -30.58 29.11 -69.11
N LEU A 49 -31.20 28.06 -69.62
CA LEU A 49 -31.05 26.70 -69.09
C LEU A 49 -29.63 26.14 -69.23
N PRO A 50 -28.94 26.23 -70.39
CA PRO A 50 -27.55 25.79 -70.50
C PRO A 50 -26.65 26.55 -69.53
N THR A 51 -26.82 27.87 -69.42
CA THR A 51 -26.08 28.73 -68.48
C THR A 51 -26.31 28.31 -67.02
N ILE A 52 -27.55 27.98 -66.63
CA ILE A 52 -27.87 27.49 -65.28
C ILE A 52 -27.23 26.13 -65.02
N LEU A 53 -27.25 25.22 -66.00
CA LEU A 53 -26.67 23.89 -65.87
C LEU A 53 -25.14 23.94 -65.81
N GLU A 54 -24.49 24.74 -66.65
CA GLU A 54 -23.05 24.98 -66.59
C GLU A 54 -22.62 25.58 -65.25
N ASN A 55 -23.35 26.59 -64.76
CA ASN A 55 -23.13 27.16 -63.43
C ASN A 55 -23.33 26.11 -62.32
N THR A 56 -24.33 25.23 -62.45
CA THR A 56 -24.58 24.14 -61.49
C THR A 56 -23.43 23.13 -61.48
N VAL A 57 -22.91 22.74 -62.67
CA VAL A 57 -21.74 21.86 -62.79
C VAL A 57 -20.49 22.49 -62.19
N GLN A 58 -20.25 23.78 -62.46
CA GLN A 58 -19.12 24.50 -61.84
C GLN A 58 -19.27 24.58 -60.31
N GLN A 59 -20.47 24.84 -59.79
CA GLN A 59 -20.71 24.81 -58.35
C GLN A 59 -20.51 23.42 -57.74
N CYS A 60 -20.92 22.34 -58.43
CA CYS A 60 -20.66 20.98 -57.98
C CYS A 60 -19.15 20.70 -57.90
N LYS A 61 -18.38 21.02 -58.94
CA LYS A 61 -16.92 20.87 -58.95
C LYS A 61 -16.26 21.68 -57.83
N GLN A 62 -16.64 22.95 -57.67
CA GLN A 62 -16.11 23.81 -56.60
C GLN A 62 -16.45 23.29 -55.20
N ARG A 63 -17.65 22.71 -54.99
CA ARG A 63 -18.03 22.08 -53.73
C ARG A 63 -17.20 20.83 -53.45
N GLU A 64 -16.94 20.03 -54.48
CA GLU A 64 -16.15 18.80 -54.38
C GLU A 64 -14.67 19.10 -54.08
N GLU A 65 -14.09 20.07 -54.79
CA GLU A 65 -12.73 20.58 -54.53
C GLU A 65 -12.61 21.19 -53.13
N ARG A 66 -13.59 22.00 -52.71
CA ARG A 66 -13.62 22.57 -51.36
C ARG A 66 -13.75 21.49 -50.28
N LYS A 67 -14.56 20.46 -50.52
CA LYS A 67 -14.71 19.32 -49.60
C LYS A 67 -13.38 18.58 -49.46
N LYS A 68 -12.72 18.26 -50.58
CA LYS A 68 -11.42 17.58 -50.58
C LYS A 68 -10.35 18.40 -49.85
N SER A 69 -10.25 19.70 -50.13
CA SER A 69 -9.30 20.59 -49.45
C SER A 69 -9.57 20.70 -47.94
N LEU A 70 -10.84 20.71 -47.52
CA LEU A 70 -11.21 20.70 -46.10
C LEU A 70 -10.89 19.37 -45.42
N GLU A 71 -11.02 18.22 -46.10
CA GLU A 71 -10.60 16.91 -45.59
C GLU A 71 -9.10 16.89 -45.33
N GLU A 72 -8.29 17.29 -46.32
CA GLU A 72 -6.83 17.33 -46.19
C GLU A 72 -6.38 18.24 -45.03
N LYS A 73 -6.88 19.47 -44.97
CA LYS A 73 -6.56 20.41 -43.87
C LYS A 73 -7.06 19.93 -42.50
N SER A 74 -8.21 19.24 -42.48
CA SER A 74 -8.78 18.68 -41.26
C SER A 74 -7.88 17.57 -40.71
N ASP A 75 -7.44 16.66 -41.57
CA ASP A 75 -6.54 15.57 -41.16
C ASP A 75 -5.17 16.12 -40.71
N GLU A 76 -4.60 17.08 -41.43
CA GLU A 76 -3.36 17.77 -41.04
C GLU A 76 -3.49 18.40 -39.65
N PHE A 77 -4.57 19.13 -39.40
CA PHE A 77 -4.84 19.73 -38.09
C PHE A 77 -4.97 18.68 -36.98
N ILE A 78 -5.66 17.56 -37.23
CA ILE A 78 -5.83 16.52 -36.22
C ILE A 78 -4.47 15.91 -35.84
N GLU A 79 -3.63 15.58 -36.83
CA GLU A 79 -2.30 15.02 -36.58
C GLU A 79 -1.41 16.04 -35.85
N GLU A 80 -1.43 17.31 -36.25
CA GLU A 80 -0.69 18.38 -35.57
C GLU A 80 -1.15 18.56 -34.11
N PHE A 81 -2.47 18.56 -33.88
CA PHE A 81 -3.04 18.71 -32.55
C PHE A 81 -2.67 17.53 -31.65
N LEU A 82 -2.80 16.30 -32.13
CA LEU A 82 -2.45 15.09 -31.38
C LEU A 82 -0.93 14.95 -31.15
N ALA A 83 -0.10 15.46 -32.07
CA ALA A 83 1.35 15.47 -31.87
C ALA A 83 1.79 16.50 -30.81
N LYS A 84 1.12 17.65 -30.75
CA LYS A 84 1.38 18.70 -29.76
C LYS A 84 0.83 18.36 -28.38
N THR A 85 -0.34 17.72 -28.32
CA THR A 85 -1.04 17.45 -27.07
C THR A 85 -0.94 15.99 -26.66
N ARG A 86 -0.44 15.73 -25.44
CA ARG A 86 -0.28 14.37 -24.92
C ARG A 86 -1.51 13.95 -24.11
N TYR A 87 -2.64 13.80 -24.82
CA TYR A 87 -3.87 13.26 -24.23
C TYR A 87 -3.89 11.74 -24.26
N PHE A 88 -4.35 11.14 -23.16
CA PHE A 88 -4.50 9.70 -23.01
C PHE A 88 -5.88 9.33 -22.47
N TYR A 89 -6.24 8.06 -22.62
CA TYR A 89 -7.51 7.50 -22.20
C TYR A 89 -7.31 6.12 -21.56
N ASN A 90 -8.13 5.80 -20.56
CA ASN A 90 -8.25 4.45 -20.04
C ASN A 90 -9.66 3.92 -20.26
N SER A 91 -9.79 2.84 -21.04
CA SER A 91 -11.08 2.22 -21.34
C SER A 91 -11.71 1.50 -20.14
N GLY A 92 -10.90 1.10 -19.14
CA GLY A 92 -11.42 0.38 -17.97
C GLY A 92 -12.22 1.26 -17.00
N THR A 93 -11.88 2.54 -16.91
CA THR A 93 -12.52 3.52 -15.99
C THR A 93 -13.17 4.69 -16.72
N GLU A 94 -13.07 4.71 -18.05
CA GLU A 94 -13.57 5.78 -18.93
C GLU A 94 -12.99 7.17 -18.59
N LEU A 95 -11.80 7.22 -18.00
CA LEU A 95 -11.11 8.44 -17.62
C LEU A 95 -10.17 8.93 -18.72
N PHE A 96 -10.09 10.25 -18.87
CA PHE A 96 -9.10 10.93 -19.70
C PHE A 96 -7.98 11.51 -18.85
N PHE A 97 -6.79 11.54 -19.44
CA PHE A 97 -5.59 12.05 -18.81
C PHE A 97 -4.83 12.98 -19.76
N ILE A 98 -4.06 13.89 -19.19
CA ILE A 98 -3.13 14.75 -19.91
C ILE A 98 -1.75 14.61 -19.27
N TYR A 99 -0.71 14.56 -20.10
CA TYR A 99 0.66 14.74 -19.63
C TYR A 99 1.04 16.21 -19.85
N SER A 100 1.19 16.94 -18.75
CA SER A 100 1.42 18.37 -18.70
C SER A 100 2.86 18.73 -19.09
N ASP A 101 3.10 20.01 -19.38
CA ASP A 101 4.45 20.55 -19.61
C ASP A 101 5.34 20.46 -18.37
N ASP A 102 4.72 20.40 -17.18
CA ASP A 102 5.40 20.15 -15.89
C ASP A 102 5.82 18.69 -15.71
N LYS A 103 5.64 17.86 -16.75
CA LYS A 103 6.05 16.45 -16.80
C LYS A 103 5.33 15.59 -15.76
N THR A 104 4.06 15.91 -15.50
CA THR A 104 3.17 15.17 -14.60
C THR A 104 1.91 14.70 -15.35
N TYR A 105 1.37 13.56 -14.95
CA TYR A 105 0.10 13.04 -15.45
C TYR A 105 -1.05 13.49 -14.56
N GLU A 106 -2.09 14.05 -15.18
CA GLU A 106 -3.27 14.56 -14.48
C GLU A 106 -4.57 14.05 -15.13
N VAL A 107 -5.62 13.92 -14.31
CA VAL A 107 -6.96 13.60 -14.81
C VAL A 107 -7.57 14.85 -15.42
N ILE A 108 -8.11 14.71 -16.62
CA ILE A 108 -8.81 15.80 -17.31
C ILE A 108 -10.24 15.39 -17.66
N LYS A 109 -11.17 16.33 -17.57
CA LYS A 109 -12.55 16.12 -18.01
C LYS A 109 -12.64 16.19 -19.53
N GLU A 110 -13.52 15.37 -20.12
CA GLU A 110 -13.76 15.38 -21.56
C GLU A 110 -14.16 16.78 -22.06
N ASP A 111 -15.00 17.50 -21.32
CA ASP A 111 -15.43 18.86 -21.67
C ASP A 111 -14.25 19.83 -21.83
N ASN A 112 -13.20 19.69 -21.02
CA ASN A 112 -12.00 20.52 -21.10
C ASN A 112 -11.20 20.22 -22.38
N ILE A 113 -11.12 18.94 -22.77
CA ILE A 113 -10.49 18.54 -24.04
C ILE A 113 -11.30 19.11 -25.21
N GLN A 114 -12.63 18.98 -25.17
CA GLN A 114 -13.51 19.52 -26.19
C GLN A 114 -13.38 21.04 -26.32
N HIS A 115 -13.31 21.76 -25.20
CA HIS A 115 -13.09 23.20 -25.17
C HIS A 115 -11.74 23.58 -25.76
N SER A 116 -10.66 22.86 -25.40
CA SER A 116 -9.32 23.05 -25.96
C SER A 116 -9.33 22.95 -27.48
N ILE A 117 -9.88 21.85 -28.03
CA ILE A 117 -10.01 21.63 -29.48
C ILE A 117 -10.75 22.79 -30.16
N LEU A 118 -11.93 23.16 -29.65
CA LEU A 118 -12.77 24.19 -30.26
C LEU A 118 -12.13 25.57 -30.20
N THR A 119 -11.41 25.88 -29.12
CA THR A 119 -10.69 27.14 -28.94
C THR A 119 -9.53 27.23 -29.93
N THR A 120 -8.73 26.17 -30.07
CA THR A 120 -7.61 26.13 -31.03
C THR A 120 -8.10 26.29 -32.47
N ILE A 121 -9.21 25.63 -32.85
CA ILE A 121 -9.80 25.79 -34.19
C ILE A 121 -10.26 27.24 -34.40
N THR A 122 -10.96 27.82 -33.42
CA THR A 122 -11.52 29.18 -33.54
C THR A 122 -10.43 30.25 -33.60
N ALA A 123 -9.34 30.07 -32.87
CA ALA A 123 -8.23 31.02 -32.81
C ALA A 123 -7.30 30.93 -34.03
N SER A 124 -6.90 29.71 -34.42
CA SER A 124 -5.78 29.50 -35.36
C SER A 124 -6.20 28.93 -36.72
N HIS A 125 -7.36 28.29 -36.85
CA HIS A 125 -7.79 27.61 -38.09
C HIS A 125 -9.22 27.97 -38.49
N LYS A 126 -9.45 29.25 -38.85
CA LYS A 126 -10.76 29.77 -39.26
C LYS A 126 -11.36 29.01 -40.45
N ASP A 127 -10.51 28.47 -41.33
CA ASP A 127 -10.92 27.66 -42.49
C ASP A 127 -11.69 26.39 -42.10
N LEU A 128 -11.43 25.83 -40.91
CA LEU A 128 -12.00 24.57 -40.42
C LEU A 128 -13.27 24.76 -39.56
N LEU A 129 -13.70 26.01 -39.33
CA LEU A 129 -14.92 26.33 -38.56
C LEU A 129 -16.18 25.56 -38.99
N PRO A 130 -16.45 25.33 -40.29
CA PRO A 130 -17.63 24.57 -40.72
C PRO A 130 -17.62 23.12 -40.21
N TRP A 131 -16.43 22.55 -40.01
CA TRP A 131 -16.25 21.14 -39.61
C TRP A 131 -15.81 20.99 -38.15
N LYS A 132 -15.78 22.07 -37.36
CA LYS A 132 -15.26 22.07 -35.99
C LYS A 132 -15.85 20.97 -35.10
N TYR A 133 -17.15 20.68 -35.20
CA TYR A 133 -17.80 19.64 -34.41
C TYR A 133 -17.47 18.22 -34.91
N LYS A 134 -17.33 18.05 -36.23
CA LYS A 134 -16.90 16.79 -36.85
C LYS A 134 -15.46 16.46 -36.43
N ILE A 135 -14.56 17.45 -36.53
CA ILE A 135 -13.15 17.36 -36.10
C ILE A 135 -13.06 17.02 -34.62
N LYS A 136 -13.83 17.72 -33.77
CA LYS A 136 -13.92 17.43 -32.33
C LYS A 136 -14.24 15.96 -32.06
N ILE A 137 -15.28 15.42 -32.71
CA ILE A 137 -15.69 14.01 -32.54
C ILE A 137 -14.57 13.06 -33.02
N GLN A 138 -13.93 13.36 -34.14
CA GLN A 138 -12.83 12.55 -34.67
C GLN A 138 -11.62 12.53 -33.73
N ILE A 139 -11.24 13.67 -33.14
CA ILE A 139 -10.13 13.75 -32.18
C ILE A 139 -10.45 12.94 -30.92
N ILE A 140 -11.63 13.12 -30.32
CA ILE A 140 -12.03 12.36 -29.12
C ILE A 140 -12.05 10.86 -29.42
N LYS A 141 -12.55 10.46 -30.60
CA LYS A 141 -12.53 9.05 -31.03
C LYS A 141 -11.10 8.52 -31.16
N ARG A 142 -10.20 9.25 -31.83
CA ARG A 142 -8.78 8.86 -31.96
C ARG A 142 -8.09 8.73 -30.60
N ILE A 143 -8.35 9.64 -29.66
CA ILE A 143 -7.80 9.56 -28.30
C ILE A 143 -8.29 8.28 -27.59
N ARG A 144 -9.59 7.96 -27.67
CA ARG A 144 -10.16 6.77 -27.03
C ARG A 144 -9.63 5.46 -27.61
N GLU A 145 -9.41 5.41 -28.92
CA GLU A 145 -9.01 4.18 -29.63
C GLU A 145 -7.49 3.92 -29.56
N ASN A 146 -6.66 4.97 -29.70
CA ASN A 146 -5.23 4.80 -29.93
C ASN A 146 -4.35 5.18 -28.73
N ASN A 147 -4.81 6.04 -27.82
CA ASN A 147 -3.95 6.65 -26.80
C ASN A 147 -4.19 6.05 -25.41
N ASN A 148 -3.89 4.76 -25.23
CA ASN A 148 -3.95 4.17 -23.90
C ASN A 148 -2.84 4.73 -22.99
N ILE A 149 -3.22 5.25 -21.82
CA ILE A 149 -2.28 5.81 -20.83
C ILE A 149 -1.19 4.82 -20.39
N LEU A 150 -1.50 3.52 -20.28
CA LEU A 150 -0.54 2.48 -19.89
C LEU A 150 0.51 2.21 -20.98
N LYS A 151 0.31 2.72 -22.20
CA LYS A 151 1.32 2.67 -23.28
C LYS A 151 2.15 3.95 -23.36
N SER A 152 1.91 4.91 -22.48
CA SER A 152 2.65 6.16 -22.47
C SER A 152 4.11 5.95 -22.06
N ILE A 153 5.00 6.77 -22.62
CA ILE A 153 6.43 6.78 -22.28
C ILE A 153 6.67 8.08 -21.49
N PRO A 154 6.85 7.99 -20.16
CA PRO A 154 7.13 9.16 -19.33
C PRO A 154 8.52 9.72 -19.63
N GLU A 155 8.70 11.03 -19.46
CA GLU A 155 10.01 11.66 -19.58
C GLU A 155 10.95 11.20 -18.46
N SER A 156 12.26 11.33 -18.70
CA SER A 156 13.29 10.91 -17.74
C SER A 156 13.15 11.60 -16.38
N GLU A 157 12.68 12.85 -16.35
CA GLU A 157 12.46 13.59 -15.12
C GLU A 157 11.34 13.01 -14.27
N THR A 158 10.20 12.66 -14.88
CA THR A 158 9.09 11.96 -14.21
C THR A 158 9.56 10.63 -13.62
N ILE A 159 10.35 9.86 -14.37
CA ILE A 159 10.93 8.59 -13.90
C ILE A 159 11.81 8.81 -12.67
N GLN A 160 12.71 9.81 -12.70
CA GLN A 160 13.59 10.10 -11.57
C GLN A 160 12.81 10.62 -10.36
N ASN A 161 11.76 11.41 -10.55
CA ASN A 161 10.91 11.90 -9.46
C ASN A 161 10.20 10.74 -8.76
N VAL A 162 9.60 9.82 -9.51
CA VAL A 162 8.98 8.60 -8.94
C VAL A 162 10.01 7.78 -8.15
N ILE A 163 11.22 7.58 -8.67
CA ILE A 163 12.27 6.86 -7.94
C ILE A 163 12.65 7.58 -6.64
N ARG A 164 12.73 8.92 -6.65
CA ARG A 164 13.06 9.73 -5.46
C ARG A 164 11.98 9.70 -4.38
N PHE A 165 10.71 9.57 -4.76
CA PHE A 165 9.63 9.40 -3.78
C PHE A 165 9.66 8.03 -3.11
N LEU A 166 10.18 7.01 -3.79
CA LEU A 166 10.24 5.63 -3.29
C LEU A 166 11.57 5.28 -2.60
N THR A 167 12.69 5.89 -3.00
CA THR A 167 14.01 5.67 -2.40
C THR A 167 14.50 6.96 -1.71
N PRO A 168 15.00 6.90 -0.46
CA PRO A 168 15.22 5.69 0.36
C PRO A 168 14.05 5.34 1.30
N ALA A 169 12.94 6.07 1.23
CA ALA A 169 11.86 5.98 2.21
C ALA A 169 11.19 4.59 2.27
N LEU A 170 10.91 3.98 1.11
CA LEU A 170 10.21 2.70 0.99
C LEU A 170 11.15 1.55 0.63
N PHE A 171 12.24 1.85 -0.08
CA PHE A 171 13.17 0.86 -0.60
C PHE A 171 14.62 1.32 -0.41
N TYR A 172 15.50 0.38 -0.06
CA TYR A 172 16.91 0.64 0.23
C TYR A 172 17.70 1.18 -0.96
N ASN A 173 17.37 0.74 -2.18
CA ASN A 173 18.11 1.10 -3.39
C ASN A 173 17.18 1.26 -4.60
N LYS A 174 17.74 1.82 -5.69
CA LYS A 174 17.00 2.12 -6.92
C LYS A 174 16.59 0.86 -7.68
N ASP A 175 17.36 -0.23 -7.58
CA ASP A 175 17.08 -1.46 -8.33
C ASP A 175 15.91 -2.23 -7.70
N ALA A 176 15.76 -2.20 -6.37
CA ALA A 176 14.58 -2.66 -5.65
C ALA A 176 13.32 -1.87 -6.07
N VAL A 177 13.44 -0.55 -6.24
CA VAL A 177 12.33 0.28 -6.77
C VAL A 177 11.97 -0.11 -8.20
N LYS A 178 12.96 -0.24 -9.09
CA LYS A 178 12.70 -0.66 -10.48
C LYS A 178 12.05 -2.03 -10.54
N TYR A 179 12.52 -2.98 -9.73
CA TYR A 179 11.91 -4.29 -9.60
C TYR A 179 10.45 -4.17 -9.16
N PHE A 180 10.17 -3.49 -8.04
CA PHE A 180 8.81 -3.26 -7.56
C PHE A 180 7.90 -2.60 -8.59
N LEU A 181 8.37 -1.54 -9.24
CA LEU A 181 7.62 -0.84 -10.29
C LEU A 181 7.37 -1.74 -11.51
N THR A 182 8.32 -2.61 -11.87
CA THR A 182 8.14 -3.59 -12.95
C THR A 182 7.06 -4.61 -12.57
N VAL A 183 7.04 -5.09 -11.32
CA VAL A 183 5.99 -5.98 -10.80
C VAL A 183 4.62 -5.31 -10.86
N VAL A 184 4.50 -4.07 -10.40
CA VAL A 184 3.25 -3.31 -10.48
C VAL A 184 2.82 -3.16 -11.95
N GLY A 185 3.75 -2.84 -12.85
CA GLY A 185 3.50 -2.75 -14.28
C GLY A 185 3.01 -4.06 -14.90
N ASP A 186 3.59 -5.21 -14.52
CA ASP A 186 3.18 -6.52 -15.02
C ASP A 186 1.74 -6.84 -14.60
N ILE A 187 1.34 -6.42 -13.39
CA ILE A 187 -0.05 -6.52 -12.91
C ILE A 187 -0.97 -5.59 -13.70
N LEU A 188 -0.57 -4.34 -13.94
CA LEU A 188 -1.35 -3.37 -14.74
C LEU A 188 -1.61 -3.89 -16.17
N HIS A 189 -0.65 -4.57 -16.76
CA HIS A 189 -0.80 -5.18 -18.09
C HIS A 189 -1.45 -6.57 -18.05
N LYS A 190 -1.84 -7.07 -16.87
CA LYS A 190 -2.40 -8.43 -16.68
C LYS A 190 -1.53 -9.54 -17.27
N LYS A 191 -0.21 -9.35 -17.26
CA LYS A 191 0.80 -10.32 -17.72
C LYS A 191 1.25 -11.27 -16.60
N ASN A 192 0.88 -10.96 -15.37
CA ASN A 192 1.41 -11.61 -14.19
C ASN A 192 0.65 -12.89 -13.86
N SER A 193 1.38 -13.97 -13.59
CA SER A 193 0.86 -15.22 -13.03
C SER A 193 1.44 -15.53 -11.65
N LEU A 194 2.43 -14.75 -11.21
CA LEU A 194 3.21 -15.02 -10.01
C LEU A 194 2.57 -14.40 -8.76
N HIS A 195 2.99 -14.91 -7.61
CA HIS A 195 2.62 -14.41 -6.28
C HIS A 195 3.78 -13.65 -5.65
N TYR A 196 3.52 -12.43 -5.20
CA TYR A 196 4.54 -11.55 -4.62
C TYR A 196 4.28 -11.38 -3.14
N PHE A 197 5.28 -11.74 -2.33
CA PHE A 197 5.22 -11.66 -0.89
C PHE A 197 6.05 -10.49 -0.37
N ILE A 198 5.46 -9.75 0.56
CA ILE A 198 6.11 -8.65 1.28
C ILE A 198 6.13 -9.01 2.75
N ASN A 199 7.33 -9.20 3.30
CA ASN A 199 7.54 -9.58 4.70
C ASN A 199 7.67 -8.34 5.62
N SER A 200 6.71 -7.43 5.53
CA SER A 200 6.67 -6.25 6.39
C SER A 200 5.23 -5.87 6.73
N LYS A 201 4.88 -5.99 8.01
CA LYS A 201 3.53 -5.64 8.50
C LYS A 201 3.23 -4.15 8.32
N THR A 202 4.25 -3.30 8.46
CA THR A 202 4.12 -1.84 8.33
C THR A 202 3.93 -1.40 6.88
N PHE A 203 4.29 -2.24 5.91
CA PHE A 203 4.12 -1.97 4.47
C PHE A 203 2.75 -2.40 3.92
N ILE A 204 1.99 -3.21 4.67
CA ILE A 204 0.66 -3.69 4.25
C ILE A 204 -0.33 -2.53 3.99
N PRO A 205 -0.44 -1.51 4.86
CA PRO A 205 -1.32 -0.36 4.61
C PRO A 205 -0.99 0.37 3.31
N PHE A 206 0.30 0.59 3.03
CA PHE A 206 0.75 1.22 1.78
C PHE A 206 0.26 0.49 0.53
N ILE A 207 0.43 -0.85 0.47
CA ILE A 207 -0.04 -1.63 -0.68
C ILE A 207 -1.57 -1.59 -0.82
N LYS A 208 -2.29 -1.56 0.31
CA LYS A 208 -3.76 -1.43 0.28
C LYS A 208 -4.21 -0.07 -0.27
N GLU A 209 -3.55 1.02 0.12
CA GLU A 209 -3.84 2.36 -0.40
C GLU A 209 -3.43 2.48 -1.88
N LEU A 210 -2.25 1.97 -2.25
CA LEU A 210 -1.82 1.88 -3.64
C LEU A 210 -2.84 1.11 -4.50
N ASN A 211 -3.38 0.01 -3.96
CA ASN A 211 -4.44 -0.76 -4.63
C ASN A 211 -5.73 0.03 -4.80
N GLN A 212 -6.14 0.84 -3.81
CA GLN A 212 -7.33 1.68 -3.91
C GLN A 212 -7.18 2.71 -5.04
N GLU A 213 -6.04 3.39 -5.14
CA GLU A 213 -5.78 4.35 -6.22
C GLU A 213 -5.65 3.64 -7.58
N CYS A 214 -5.02 2.46 -7.62
CA CYS A 214 -4.94 1.64 -8.84
C CYS A 214 -6.34 1.25 -9.34
N TYR A 215 -7.22 0.82 -8.44
CA TYR A 215 -8.60 0.46 -8.78
C TYR A 215 -9.40 1.69 -9.24
N LYS A 216 -9.23 2.84 -8.56
CA LYS A 216 -9.88 4.10 -8.91
C LYS A 216 -9.52 4.61 -10.30
N TYR A 217 -8.24 4.59 -10.68
CA TYR A 217 -7.80 5.13 -11.98
C TYR A 217 -7.83 4.11 -13.11
N PHE A 218 -7.56 2.82 -12.83
CA PHE A 218 -7.37 1.79 -13.86
C PHE A 218 -8.35 0.61 -13.76
N GLY A 219 -9.09 0.46 -12.66
CA GLY A 219 -10.01 -0.67 -12.45
C GLY A 219 -9.28 -2.00 -12.21
N ILE A 220 -8.01 -1.96 -11.79
CA ILE A 220 -7.16 -3.14 -11.60
C ILE A 220 -6.89 -3.35 -10.12
N ASN A 221 -7.00 -4.59 -9.66
CA ASN A 221 -6.77 -4.99 -8.28
C ASN A 221 -5.38 -5.63 -8.13
N LEU A 222 -4.45 -4.93 -7.47
CA LEU A 222 -3.09 -5.37 -7.17
C LEU A 222 -3.03 -6.51 -6.14
N LEU A 223 -4.01 -6.60 -5.23
CA LEU A 223 -4.06 -7.63 -4.16
C LEU A 223 -4.38 -9.04 -4.69
N THR A 224 -4.68 -9.16 -5.98
CA THR A 224 -4.77 -10.45 -6.67
C THR A 224 -3.41 -11.16 -6.70
N HIS A 225 -2.32 -10.40 -6.87
CA HIS A 225 -0.94 -10.93 -6.96
C HIS A 225 -0.11 -10.65 -5.70
N PHE A 226 -0.29 -9.51 -5.03
CA PHE A 226 0.37 -9.26 -3.76
C PHE A 226 -0.30 -10.05 -2.63
N LYS A 227 0.47 -10.87 -1.93
CA LYS A 227 0.02 -11.71 -0.82
C LYS A 227 0.79 -11.38 0.46
N PHE A 228 0.06 -11.32 1.58
CA PHE A 228 0.62 -11.00 2.90
C PHE A 228 0.71 -12.22 3.83
N LYS A 229 0.13 -13.33 3.41
CA LYS A 229 0.19 -14.63 4.08
C LYS A 229 0.46 -15.67 3.02
N TYR A 230 1.36 -16.59 3.33
CA TYR A 230 1.68 -17.71 2.46
C TYR A 230 0.63 -18.82 2.63
N TYR A 231 0.18 -19.39 1.51
CA TYR A 231 -0.83 -20.45 1.46
C TYR A 231 -0.39 -21.56 0.49
N GLU A 232 0.67 -22.30 0.86
CA GLU A 232 1.16 -23.50 0.15
C GLU A 232 1.26 -23.35 -1.37
N HIS A 233 1.64 -22.16 -1.84
CA HIS A 233 1.88 -21.92 -3.26
C HIS A 233 3.15 -22.64 -3.69
N ALA A 234 3.23 -23.08 -4.96
CA ALA A 234 4.47 -23.65 -5.46
C ALA A 234 5.60 -22.60 -5.35
N ASN A 235 6.75 -23.00 -4.82
CA ASN A 235 7.90 -22.11 -4.60
C ASN A 235 8.34 -21.42 -5.91
N GLU A 236 8.22 -22.10 -7.04
CA GLU A 236 8.55 -21.60 -8.38
C GLU A 236 7.71 -20.39 -8.80
N ASP A 237 6.47 -20.30 -8.29
CA ASP A 237 5.52 -19.22 -8.59
C ASP A 237 5.63 -18.04 -7.62
N CYS A 238 6.46 -18.16 -6.60
CA CYS A 238 6.57 -17.19 -5.51
C CYS A 238 7.79 -16.29 -5.68
N ARG A 239 7.61 -14.99 -5.49
CA ARG A 239 8.68 -13.99 -5.49
C ARG A 239 8.61 -13.15 -4.22
N LEU A 240 9.76 -12.72 -3.74
CA LEU A 240 9.83 -11.80 -2.61
C LEU A 240 10.05 -10.37 -3.09
N VAL A 241 9.56 -9.42 -2.31
CA VAL A 241 9.82 -7.99 -2.50
C VAL A 241 10.38 -7.45 -1.20
N ASN A 242 11.66 -7.07 -1.23
CA ASN A 242 12.33 -6.47 -0.09
C ASN A 242 11.92 -4.99 0.06
N VAL A 243 11.50 -4.60 1.25
CA VAL A 243 11.00 -3.25 1.56
C VAL A 243 11.59 -2.77 2.89
N CYS A 244 11.64 -1.46 3.08
CA CYS A 244 12.03 -0.86 4.36
C CYS A 244 10.91 -1.01 5.40
N GLU A 245 11.28 -1.09 6.69
CA GLU A 245 10.30 -0.90 7.77
C GLU A 245 9.81 0.56 7.78
N LEU A 246 8.49 0.75 7.68
CA LEU A 246 7.89 2.09 7.68
C LEU A 246 7.61 2.55 9.11
N SER A 247 7.90 3.82 9.38
CA SER A 247 7.57 4.48 10.63
C SER A 247 6.10 4.92 10.67
N ASN A 248 5.58 5.23 11.85
CA ASN A 248 4.20 5.71 12.02
C ASN A 248 3.92 7.03 11.27
N ALA A 249 4.95 7.84 11.00
CA ALA A 249 4.85 9.08 10.22
C ALA A 249 4.65 8.84 8.70
N TYR A 250 4.68 7.58 8.26
CA TYR A 250 4.59 7.22 6.86
C TYR A 250 3.26 7.59 6.21
N ASN A 251 2.14 7.47 6.94
CA ASN A 251 0.83 7.79 6.38
C ASN A 251 0.75 9.25 5.92
N ASP A 252 1.38 10.17 6.67
CA ASP A 252 1.44 11.58 6.29
C ASP A 252 2.35 11.78 5.08
N TYR A 253 3.48 11.08 5.02
CA TYR A 253 4.39 11.12 3.86
C TYR A 253 3.72 10.62 2.58
N PHE A 254 3.05 9.46 2.63
CA PHE A 254 2.37 8.89 1.48
C PHE A 254 1.30 9.84 0.93
N LYS A 255 0.45 10.39 1.81
CA LYS A 255 -0.62 11.32 1.42
C LYS A 255 -0.10 12.63 0.83
N SER A 256 1.00 13.16 1.36
CA SER A 256 1.53 14.46 0.93
C SER A 256 2.46 14.39 -0.29
N HIS A 257 3.22 13.30 -0.46
CA HIS A 257 4.26 13.22 -1.50
C HIS A 257 3.97 12.18 -2.58
N ILE A 258 3.31 11.05 -2.26
CA ILE A 258 3.11 9.96 -3.21
C ILE A 258 1.74 10.05 -3.90
N ILE A 259 0.66 10.31 -3.15
CA ILE A 259 -0.70 10.43 -3.73
C ILE A 259 -0.79 11.47 -4.86
N PRO A 260 -0.22 12.69 -4.73
CA PRO A 260 -0.28 13.67 -5.82
C PRO A 260 0.37 13.19 -7.12
N HIS A 261 1.37 12.31 -7.03
CA HIS A 261 2.13 11.76 -8.15
C HIS A 261 1.80 10.28 -8.43
N ILE A 262 0.63 9.81 -7.98
CA ILE A 262 0.29 8.38 -8.05
C ILE A 262 0.10 7.90 -9.49
N ILE A 263 -0.40 8.78 -10.38
CA ILE A 263 -0.58 8.47 -11.79
C ILE A 263 0.79 8.38 -12.49
N ASP A 264 1.73 9.28 -12.15
CA ASP A 264 3.11 9.21 -12.61
C ASP A 264 3.73 7.85 -12.24
N LEU A 265 3.54 7.41 -10.98
CA LEU A 265 4.02 6.13 -10.49
C LEU A 265 3.49 4.96 -11.33
N PHE A 266 2.18 4.91 -11.61
CA PHE A 266 1.59 3.85 -12.43
C PHE A 266 2.05 3.89 -13.88
N CYS A 267 2.22 5.08 -14.48
CA CYS A 267 2.74 5.22 -15.83
C CYS A 267 4.21 4.77 -15.93
N VAL A 268 5.03 5.12 -14.95
CA VAL A 268 6.43 4.65 -14.86
C VAL A 268 6.48 3.13 -14.66
N ALA A 269 5.65 2.57 -13.78
CA ALA A 269 5.52 1.13 -13.60
C ALA A 269 5.16 0.42 -14.92
N SER A 270 4.16 0.96 -15.63
CA SER A 270 3.72 0.44 -16.92
C SER A 270 4.79 0.50 -18.00
N HIS A 271 5.56 1.60 -18.03
CA HIS A 271 6.72 1.77 -18.90
C HIS A 271 7.82 0.74 -18.59
N TYR A 272 8.13 0.50 -17.32
CA TYR A 272 9.14 -0.49 -16.92
C TYR A 272 8.75 -1.93 -17.26
N SER A 273 7.50 -2.33 -17.03
CA SER A 273 7.00 -3.64 -17.49
C SER A 273 7.12 -3.79 -19.01
N THR A 274 6.84 -2.73 -19.78
CA THR A 274 6.99 -2.79 -21.25
C THR A 274 8.46 -2.83 -21.68
N ARG A 275 9.31 -2.03 -21.03
CA ARG A 275 10.75 -1.92 -21.34
C ARG A 275 11.52 -3.20 -21.00
N TYR A 276 11.25 -3.79 -19.85
CA TYR A 276 11.96 -5.00 -19.38
C TYR A 276 11.21 -6.29 -19.70
N VAL A 277 10.01 -6.19 -20.28
CA VAL A 277 9.09 -7.29 -20.63
C VAL A 277 8.43 -7.96 -19.42
N SER A 278 9.20 -8.26 -18.37
CA SER A 278 8.69 -8.77 -17.08
C SER A 278 9.65 -8.48 -15.92
N ALA A 279 9.16 -8.60 -14.69
CA ALA A 279 9.96 -8.46 -13.48
C ALA A 279 11.06 -9.52 -13.37
N ASP A 280 10.80 -10.78 -13.73
CA ASP A 280 11.81 -11.84 -13.76
C ASP A 280 12.92 -11.53 -14.80
N LEU A 281 12.57 -11.02 -15.98
CA LEU A 281 13.56 -10.62 -16.99
C LEU A 281 14.36 -9.38 -16.59
N PHE A 282 13.74 -8.46 -15.82
CA PHE A 282 14.46 -7.37 -15.19
C PHE A 282 15.56 -7.89 -14.25
N LEU A 283 15.21 -8.84 -13.36
CA LEU A 283 16.15 -9.43 -12.42
C LEU A 283 17.30 -10.16 -13.12
N ASP A 284 17.00 -10.91 -14.19
CA ASP A 284 17.99 -11.71 -14.93
C ASP A 284 18.99 -10.86 -15.74
N LYS A 285 18.51 -9.79 -16.42
CA LYS A 285 19.31 -9.09 -17.45
C LYS A 285 19.70 -7.66 -17.11
N TYR A 286 19.01 -7.00 -16.18
CA TYR A 286 19.11 -5.55 -15.98
C TYR A 286 19.41 -5.14 -14.54
N CYS A 287 19.09 -5.98 -13.56
CA CYS A 287 19.42 -5.74 -12.16
C CYS A 287 20.91 -5.98 -11.91
N ASN A 288 21.61 -5.01 -11.33
CA ASN A 288 23.03 -5.16 -10.97
C ASN A 288 23.24 -5.51 -9.50
N ASP A 289 22.19 -5.40 -8.68
CA ASP A 289 22.25 -5.67 -7.26
C ASP A 289 21.88 -7.14 -6.97
N TYR A 290 22.92 -7.95 -6.71
CA TYR A 290 22.77 -9.36 -6.35
C TYR A 290 21.96 -9.57 -5.07
N SER A 291 21.93 -8.62 -4.14
CA SER A 291 21.11 -8.75 -2.92
C SER A 291 19.62 -8.75 -3.26
N VAL A 292 19.20 -7.91 -4.21
CA VAL A 292 17.82 -7.83 -4.69
C VAL A 292 17.46 -9.10 -5.47
N ILE A 293 18.36 -9.58 -6.34
CA ILE A 293 18.13 -10.79 -7.14
C ILE A 293 17.98 -12.02 -6.24
N ASN A 294 18.93 -12.22 -5.33
CA ASN A 294 18.95 -13.39 -4.46
C ASN A 294 17.74 -13.42 -3.52
N HIS A 295 17.32 -12.27 -3.00
CA HIS A 295 16.13 -12.18 -2.15
C HIS A 295 14.85 -12.41 -2.96
N ALA A 296 14.69 -11.73 -4.10
CA ALA A 296 13.49 -11.85 -4.92
C ALA A 296 13.24 -13.28 -5.43
N LEU A 297 14.31 -14.00 -5.79
CA LEU A 297 14.27 -15.37 -6.29
C LEU A 297 14.50 -16.43 -5.20
N TYR A 298 14.53 -16.04 -3.92
CA TYR A 298 14.86 -16.94 -2.82
C TYR A 298 14.00 -18.21 -2.82
N LEU A 299 12.68 -18.06 -2.91
CA LEU A 299 11.78 -19.23 -2.91
C LEU A 299 11.93 -20.05 -4.19
N LYS A 300 12.08 -19.41 -5.35
CA LYS A 300 12.25 -20.09 -6.64
C LYS A 300 13.47 -21.02 -6.67
N HIS A 301 14.57 -20.59 -6.04
CA HIS A 301 15.85 -21.31 -6.10
C HIS A 301 16.07 -22.26 -4.93
N ASN A 302 15.15 -22.34 -3.96
CA ASN A 302 15.31 -23.19 -2.79
C ASN A 302 14.06 -24.06 -2.57
N THR A 303 14.30 -25.36 -2.45
CA THR A 303 13.28 -26.32 -2.02
C THR A 303 12.96 -26.12 -0.53
N ASN A 304 11.79 -26.59 -0.11
CA ASN A 304 11.40 -26.52 1.30
C ASN A 304 12.40 -27.21 2.24
N LEU A 305 12.99 -28.34 1.81
CA LEU A 305 14.02 -29.04 2.57
C LEU A 305 15.32 -28.25 2.67
N GLU A 306 15.77 -27.60 1.59
CA GLU A 306 16.97 -26.75 1.63
C GLU A 306 16.80 -25.53 2.56
N ILE A 307 15.59 -24.94 2.59
CA ILE A 307 15.28 -23.83 3.51
C ILE A 307 15.34 -24.31 4.96
N VAL A 308 14.76 -25.49 5.25
CA VAL A 308 14.81 -26.10 6.59
C VAL A 308 16.24 -26.47 7.00
N ALA A 309 17.04 -26.99 6.06
CA ALA A 309 18.46 -27.28 6.29
C ALA A 309 19.25 -26.01 6.65
N ARG A 310 19.05 -24.92 5.90
CA ARG A 310 19.66 -23.61 6.20
C ARG A 310 19.20 -23.08 7.56
N PHE A 311 17.91 -23.18 7.87
CA PHE A 311 17.37 -22.77 9.16
C PHE A 311 18.08 -23.49 10.31
N ILE A 312 18.16 -24.82 10.25
CA ILE A 312 18.83 -25.64 11.27
C ILE A 312 20.30 -25.23 11.39
N HIS A 313 21.01 -25.11 10.27
CA HIS A 313 22.42 -24.74 10.27
C HIS A 313 22.67 -23.33 10.83
N ALA A 314 21.82 -22.36 10.50
CA ALA A 314 21.98 -20.96 10.91
C ALA A 314 21.63 -20.73 12.39
N THR A 315 20.68 -21.50 12.92
CA THR A 315 20.13 -21.28 14.26
C THR A 315 20.59 -22.27 15.31
N THR A 316 21.15 -23.43 14.93
CA THR A 316 21.51 -24.49 15.89
C THR A 316 22.96 -24.97 15.77
N GLU A 317 23.55 -25.31 16.91
CA GLU A 317 24.92 -25.80 17.06
C GLU A 317 24.91 -27.13 17.83
N GLU A 318 25.87 -28.00 17.58
CA GLU A 318 26.01 -29.27 18.30
C GLU A 318 26.46 -29.02 19.75
N CYS A 319 25.71 -29.55 20.70
CA CYS A 319 26.02 -29.44 22.12
C CYS A 319 25.50 -30.68 22.86
N PRO A 320 26.36 -31.65 23.21
CA PRO A 320 25.95 -32.87 23.88
C PRO A 320 25.23 -32.60 25.20
N GLY A 321 24.11 -33.30 25.44
CA GLY A 321 23.32 -33.17 26.66
C GLY A 321 22.29 -32.03 26.66
N TYR A 322 22.26 -31.19 25.62
CA TYR A 322 21.23 -30.17 25.42
C TYR A 322 20.24 -30.58 24.35
N ASN A 323 18.97 -30.24 24.56
CA ASN A 323 17.86 -30.61 23.69
C ASN A 323 16.99 -29.39 23.39
N ILE A 324 16.44 -29.30 22.17
CA ILE A 324 15.55 -28.21 21.76
C ILE A 324 14.11 -28.71 21.67
N THR A 325 13.19 -28.08 22.41
CA THR A 325 11.75 -28.39 22.38
C THR A 325 11.05 -27.82 21.15
N CYS A 326 9.87 -28.33 20.80
CA CYS A 326 9.05 -27.81 19.69
C CYS A 326 8.78 -26.31 19.78
N LYS A 327 8.48 -25.79 20.98
CA LYS A 327 8.21 -24.35 21.17
C LYS A 327 9.46 -23.52 20.91
N ASN A 328 10.59 -23.92 21.49
CA ASN A 328 11.87 -23.27 21.26
C ASN A 328 12.28 -23.30 19.78
N MET A 329 12.04 -24.43 19.10
CA MET A 329 12.31 -24.53 17.65
C MET A 329 11.42 -23.60 16.83
N SER A 330 10.13 -23.49 17.19
CA SER A 330 9.19 -22.57 16.54
C SER A 330 9.57 -21.10 16.76
N TYR A 331 10.16 -20.77 17.92
CA TYR A 331 10.72 -19.44 18.18
C TYR A 331 11.94 -19.16 17.31
N LEU A 332 12.88 -20.11 17.24
CA LEU A 332 14.07 -19.98 16.37
C LEU A 332 13.68 -19.80 14.91
N TRP A 333 12.62 -20.49 14.45
CA TRP A 333 12.08 -20.29 13.11
C TRP A 333 11.61 -18.85 12.90
N LYS A 334 10.91 -18.25 13.88
CA LYS A 334 10.50 -16.83 13.81
C LYS A 334 11.69 -15.87 13.73
N ILE A 335 12.76 -16.14 14.47
CA ILE A 335 14.00 -15.34 14.38
C ILE A 335 14.60 -15.48 12.99
N PHE A 336 14.72 -16.70 12.49
CA PHE A 336 15.30 -16.98 11.17
C PHE A 336 14.56 -16.27 10.04
N ILE A 337 13.22 -16.32 10.02
CA ILE A 337 12.44 -15.65 8.98
C ILE A 337 12.54 -14.12 9.05
N GLU A 338 12.72 -13.55 10.26
CA GLU A 338 12.94 -12.12 10.45
C GLU A 338 14.34 -11.71 9.98
N GLU A 339 15.38 -12.49 10.29
CA GLU A 339 16.76 -12.25 9.84
C GLU A 339 16.92 -12.38 8.32
N GLU A 340 16.30 -13.39 7.70
CA GLU A 340 16.32 -13.59 6.24
C GLU A 340 15.29 -12.72 5.49
N ASN A 341 14.45 -11.99 6.22
CA ASN A 341 13.34 -11.19 5.69
C ASN A 341 12.42 -11.97 4.71
N ILE A 342 12.03 -13.18 5.09
CA ILE A 342 11.13 -14.05 4.31
C ILE A 342 9.77 -14.21 5.01
N PRO A 343 8.67 -14.37 4.27
CA PRO A 343 7.38 -14.64 4.88
C PRO A 343 7.39 -15.99 5.60
N ASN A 344 6.51 -16.18 6.59
CA ASN A 344 6.33 -17.50 7.18
C ASN A 344 5.70 -18.45 6.15
N ILE A 345 6.55 -19.26 5.50
CA ILE A 345 6.16 -20.21 4.44
C ILE A 345 5.57 -21.52 4.97
N PHE A 346 5.77 -21.84 6.26
CA PHE A 346 5.32 -23.10 6.83
C PHE A 346 4.27 -22.88 7.91
N PHE A 347 3.19 -23.65 7.84
CA PHE A 347 2.33 -23.87 9.00
C PHE A 347 3.10 -24.70 10.03
N ASN A 348 2.78 -24.53 11.32
CA ASN A 348 3.51 -25.19 12.41
C ASN A 348 3.59 -26.72 12.23
N HIS A 349 2.51 -27.36 11.78
CA HIS A 349 2.48 -28.80 11.53
C HIS A 349 3.40 -29.20 10.36
N SER A 350 3.36 -28.47 9.24
CA SER A 350 4.20 -28.73 8.07
C SER A 350 5.69 -28.54 8.39
N LEU A 351 6.03 -27.50 9.17
CA LEU A 351 7.39 -27.29 9.67
C LEU A 351 7.86 -28.46 10.53
N GLN A 352 7.03 -28.94 11.46
CA GLN A 352 7.36 -30.09 12.31
C GLN A 352 7.61 -31.36 11.50
N GLN A 353 6.80 -31.62 10.47
CA GLN A 353 7.01 -32.74 9.57
C GLN A 353 8.34 -32.64 8.81
N LEU A 354 8.62 -31.47 8.19
CA LEU A 354 9.87 -31.25 7.46
C LEU A 354 11.11 -31.36 8.36
N LEU A 355 11.04 -30.83 9.59
CA LEU A 355 12.10 -30.97 10.58
C LEU A 355 12.34 -32.44 10.94
N SER A 356 11.27 -33.23 11.11
CA SER A 356 11.38 -34.66 11.41
C SER A 356 12.06 -35.40 10.25
N THR A 357 11.58 -35.20 9.01
CA THR A 357 12.17 -35.81 7.81
C THR A 357 13.65 -35.47 7.65
N HIS A 358 14.03 -34.20 7.82
CA HIS A 358 15.42 -33.80 7.64
C HIS A 358 16.32 -34.28 8.80
N CYS A 359 15.80 -34.38 10.03
CA CYS A 359 16.54 -34.96 11.15
C CYS A 359 16.77 -36.47 10.97
N GLU A 360 15.80 -37.19 10.39
CA GLU A 360 15.95 -38.60 10.00
C GLU A 360 17.06 -38.78 8.95
N GLU A 361 17.09 -37.92 7.92
CA GLU A 361 18.14 -37.92 6.88
C GLU A 361 19.55 -37.67 7.45
N LEU A 362 19.65 -36.88 8.52
CA LEU A 362 20.91 -36.53 9.19
C LEU A 362 21.34 -37.53 10.28
N ASN A 363 20.63 -38.65 10.47
CA ASN A 363 20.86 -39.60 11.57
C ASN A 363 20.84 -38.96 12.97
N LEU A 364 20.09 -37.86 13.15
CA LEU A 364 19.93 -37.24 14.46
C LEU A 364 18.91 -38.05 15.26
N SER A 365 19.26 -38.43 16.50
CA SER A 365 18.38 -39.24 17.36
C SER A 365 17.13 -38.43 17.75
N LEU A 366 16.02 -38.68 17.07
CA LEU A 366 14.68 -38.27 17.49
C LEU A 366 14.19 -39.23 18.59
N ASP A 367 13.60 -38.72 19.67
CA ASP A 367 12.76 -39.60 20.51
C ASP A 367 11.46 -39.86 19.75
N ALA A 368 11.09 -41.14 19.69
CA ALA A 368 9.90 -41.61 19.02
C ALA A 368 8.65 -40.81 19.44
N LEU A 369 7.76 -40.60 18.46
CA LEU A 369 6.45 -39.94 18.49
C LEU A 369 5.41 -40.50 19.49
N GLN A 370 5.81 -41.07 20.62
CA GLN A 370 4.91 -41.63 21.63
C GLN A 370 5.25 -41.08 23.02
N LEU A 371 4.94 -39.80 23.24
CA LEU A 371 4.77 -39.24 24.59
C LEU A 371 3.35 -38.66 24.71
N PRO A 372 2.78 -38.65 25.93
CA PRO A 372 1.46 -38.07 26.20
C PRO A 372 1.35 -36.64 25.67
N ASP A 373 0.14 -36.21 25.27
CA ASP A 373 -0.14 -34.91 24.64
C ASP A 373 0.33 -33.69 25.45
N ASP A 374 0.62 -33.86 26.74
CA ASP A 374 1.00 -32.80 27.69
C ASP A 374 2.52 -32.60 27.90
N VAL A 375 3.40 -33.40 27.26
CA VAL A 375 4.86 -33.21 27.36
C VAL A 375 5.39 -32.53 26.10
N GLU A 376 6.09 -31.39 26.24
CA GLU A 376 6.74 -30.71 25.12
C GLU A 376 7.66 -31.68 24.36
N LYS A 377 7.24 -32.06 23.16
CA LYS A 377 7.97 -32.97 22.29
C LYS A 377 9.35 -32.36 21.98
N THR A 378 10.41 -33.11 22.27
CA THR A 378 11.79 -32.74 21.96
C THR A 378 12.04 -32.99 20.48
N VAL A 379 12.43 -31.96 19.72
CA VAL A 379 12.58 -32.05 18.26
C VAL A 379 13.99 -32.48 17.86
N ILE A 380 15.02 -31.93 18.51
CA ILE A 380 16.41 -32.22 18.18
C ILE A 380 17.22 -32.43 19.46
N LYS A 381 17.86 -33.60 19.57
CA LYS A 381 18.77 -33.92 20.67
C LYS A 381 20.20 -33.44 20.38
N ASN A 382 20.97 -33.23 21.45
CA ASN A 382 22.38 -32.84 21.41
C ASN A 382 22.66 -31.56 20.60
N ARG A 383 21.72 -30.61 20.61
CA ARG A 383 21.88 -29.31 19.97
C ARG A 383 21.39 -28.19 20.87
N THR A 384 22.00 -27.02 20.66
CA THR A 384 21.63 -25.76 21.32
C THR A 384 21.56 -24.65 20.27
N SER A 385 21.25 -23.43 20.69
CA SER A 385 21.27 -22.23 19.84
C SER A 385 21.78 -21.05 20.63
N LYS A 386 22.48 -20.13 19.96
CA LYS A 386 22.93 -18.85 20.54
C LYS A 386 21.78 -18.02 21.15
N HIS A 387 20.54 -18.20 20.68
CA HIS A 387 19.38 -17.45 21.17
C HIS A 387 18.70 -18.10 22.40
N LEU A 388 18.91 -19.39 22.65
CA LEU A 388 18.18 -20.11 23.70
C LEU A 388 18.61 -19.77 25.14
N PRO A 389 19.88 -19.52 25.48
CA PRO A 389 20.25 -19.10 26.83
C PRO A 389 19.48 -17.86 27.30
N PHE A 390 19.24 -16.93 26.37
CA PHE A 390 18.44 -15.74 26.60
C PHE A 390 16.97 -16.10 26.85
N VAL A 391 16.37 -16.93 26.00
CA VAL A 391 15.00 -17.42 26.16
C VAL A 391 14.83 -18.12 27.51
N CYS A 392 15.72 -19.04 27.87
CA CYS A 392 15.66 -19.75 29.15
C CYS A 392 15.76 -18.79 30.35
N SER A 393 16.67 -17.81 30.30
CA SER A 393 16.80 -16.80 31.35
C SER A 393 15.53 -15.97 31.49
N PHE A 394 14.93 -15.56 30.37
CA PHE A 394 13.67 -14.83 30.37
C PHE A 394 12.51 -15.65 30.92
N MET A 395 12.34 -16.90 30.47
CA MET A 395 11.28 -17.80 30.95
C MET A 395 11.43 -18.11 32.44
N SER A 396 12.67 -18.30 32.90
CA SER A 396 12.96 -18.48 34.33
C SER A 396 12.59 -17.23 35.13
N PHE A 397 12.95 -16.04 34.63
CA PHE A 397 12.58 -14.78 35.24
C PHE A 397 11.04 -14.65 35.29
N TRP A 398 10.38 -14.82 34.15
CA TRP A 398 8.94 -14.70 34.02
C TRP A 398 8.20 -15.61 35.00
N ASN A 399 8.49 -16.91 34.98
CA ASN A 399 7.80 -17.90 35.82
C ASN A 399 8.08 -17.73 37.31
N THR A 400 9.22 -17.14 37.68
CA THR A 400 9.57 -16.93 39.09
C THR A 400 8.93 -15.68 39.66
N TYR A 401 8.68 -14.66 38.83
CA TYR A 401 8.54 -13.29 39.28
C TYR A 401 7.36 -12.52 38.70
N ILE A 402 6.83 -12.93 37.56
CA ILE A 402 5.71 -12.29 36.89
C ILE A 402 4.44 -13.09 37.18
N ILE A 403 3.35 -12.38 37.47
CA ILE A 403 2.03 -12.94 37.73
C ILE A 403 1.08 -12.48 36.64
N ASP A 404 0.34 -13.43 36.06
CA ASP A 404 -0.80 -13.17 35.19
C ASP A 404 -2.09 -13.31 36.02
N PHE A 405 -2.73 -12.19 36.33
CA PHE A 405 -3.94 -12.14 37.16
C PHE A 405 -5.20 -12.62 36.42
N ASN A 406 -5.17 -12.82 35.10
CA ASN A 406 -6.30 -13.41 34.39
C ASN A 406 -6.40 -14.93 34.59
N ASN A 407 -5.25 -15.58 34.79
CA ASN A 407 -5.13 -17.04 34.85
C ASN A 407 -4.72 -17.57 36.24
N ALA A 408 -4.31 -16.68 37.15
CA ALA A 408 -4.04 -17.08 38.52
C ALA A 408 -5.35 -17.51 39.20
N GLU A 409 -5.41 -18.76 39.69
CA GLU A 409 -6.31 -19.08 40.79
C GLU A 409 -5.99 -18.08 41.90
N ALA A 410 -6.99 -17.31 42.33
CA ALA A 410 -6.80 -16.19 43.25
C ALA A 410 -5.97 -16.63 44.47
N GLU A 411 -4.65 -16.41 44.42
CA GLU A 411 -3.79 -16.60 45.59
C GLU A 411 -4.30 -15.58 46.61
N GLU A 412 -4.77 -16.07 47.76
CA GLU A 412 -5.24 -15.22 48.86
C GLU A 412 -4.12 -14.22 49.22
N GLY A 413 -4.31 -12.95 48.85
CA GLY A 413 -3.36 -11.87 49.10
C GLY A 413 -2.62 -11.31 47.88
N ALA A 414 -2.86 -11.82 46.67
CA ALA A 414 -2.36 -11.21 45.44
C ALA A 414 -3.18 -9.96 45.11
N GLU A 415 -2.60 -8.78 45.33
CA GLU A 415 -3.27 -7.51 45.07
C GLU A 415 -3.31 -7.22 43.56
N GLU A 416 -4.48 -6.85 43.03
CA GLU A 416 -4.71 -6.60 41.61
C GLU A 416 -3.73 -5.54 41.05
N GLU A 417 -2.76 -5.97 40.24
CA GLU A 417 -2.00 -5.05 39.40
C GLU A 417 -2.72 -4.86 38.05
N TYR A 418 -3.00 -3.61 37.70
CA TYR A 418 -3.77 -3.28 36.49
C TYR A 418 -2.96 -3.45 35.20
N GLU A 419 -1.69 -3.05 35.22
CA GLU A 419 -0.83 -3.04 34.04
C GLU A 419 0.67 -2.99 34.39
N LEU A 420 1.48 -3.60 33.52
CA LEU A 420 2.94 -3.52 33.54
C LEU A 420 3.43 -2.99 32.18
N GLU A 421 4.23 -1.91 32.19
CA GLU A 421 4.82 -1.35 30.97
C GLU A 421 6.01 -2.20 30.51
N LEU A 422 6.23 -2.34 29.20
CA LEU A 422 7.36 -3.11 28.66
C LEU A 422 8.72 -2.56 29.11
N ASP A 423 8.89 -1.24 29.18
CA ASP A 423 10.11 -0.60 29.65
C ASP A 423 10.38 -0.92 31.14
N GLU A 424 9.31 -1.00 31.94
CA GLU A 424 9.38 -1.40 33.34
C GLU A 424 9.82 -2.87 33.46
N LEU A 425 9.18 -3.76 32.70
CA LEU A 425 9.54 -5.17 32.64
C LEU A 425 10.98 -5.38 32.18
N LEU A 426 11.43 -4.64 31.15
CA LEU A 426 12.80 -4.66 30.66
C LEU A 426 13.79 -4.22 31.74
N SER A 427 13.48 -3.15 32.48
CA SER A 427 14.29 -2.69 33.61
C SER A 427 14.42 -3.78 34.69
N LEU A 428 13.31 -4.42 35.06
CA LEU A 428 13.30 -5.50 36.05
C LEU A 428 14.10 -6.72 35.59
N PHE A 429 13.94 -7.11 34.33
CA PHE A 429 14.67 -8.23 33.76
C PHE A 429 16.17 -7.94 33.67
N ASN A 430 16.56 -6.74 33.26
CA ASN A 430 17.96 -6.33 33.26
C ASN A 430 18.56 -6.30 34.68
N LYS A 431 17.78 -5.87 35.69
CA LYS A 431 18.19 -5.93 37.10
C LYS A 431 18.36 -7.36 37.59
N SER A 432 17.51 -8.30 37.16
CA SER A 432 17.62 -9.71 37.56
C SER A 432 18.84 -10.40 36.92
N ILE A 433 19.14 -10.10 35.65
CA ILE A 433 20.34 -10.61 34.96
C ILE A 433 21.62 -10.03 35.54
N LYS A 434 21.67 -8.74 35.89
CA LYS A 434 22.87 -8.12 36.50
C LYS A 434 23.25 -8.74 37.85
N ARG A 435 22.29 -9.35 38.55
CA ARG A 435 22.53 -10.06 39.82
C ARG A 435 23.09 -11.47 39.60
N SER A 436 22.97 -12.05 38.41
CA SER A 436 23.62 -13.30 38.04
C SER A 436 24.96 -13.02 37.35
N ALA A 437 25.99 -13.84 37.61
CA ALA A 437 27.37 -13.63 37.14
C ALA A 437 27.56 -13.79 35.60
N THR A 438 26.48 -13.81 34.82
CA THR A 438 26.42 -14.06 33.36
C THR A 438 26.35 -12.77 32.53
N THR A 439 26.99 -11.71 33.01
CA THR A 439 26.83 -10.31 32.57
C THR A 439 27.39 -9.98 31.18
N LEU A 440 28.03 -10.91 30.48
CA LEU A 440 28.72 -10.64 29.21
C LEU A 440 27.89 -10.93 27.95
N LEU A 441 26.73 -11.59 28.05
CA LEU A 441 25.97 -12.06 26.88
C LEU A 441 24.70 -11.24 26.53
N HIS A 442 24.24 -10.31 27.38
CA HIS A 442 22.87 -9.79 27.31
C HIS A 442 22.74 -8.25 27.30
N ASN A 443 23.74 -7.53 26.78
CA ASN A 443 23.76 -6.06 26.91
C ASN A 443 22.82 -5.28 25.98
N ASN A 444 22.13 -5.91 25.02
CA ASN A 444 21.31 -5.22 24.01
C ASN A 444 19.91 -5.84 23.86
N VAL A 445 19.20 -6.05 24.97
CA VAL A 445 17.78 -6.46 24.91
C VAL A 445 16.93 -5.27 24.49
N THR A 446 16.15 -5.42 23.43
CA THR A 446 15.22 -4.39 22.93
C THR A 446 13.77 -4.74 23.25
N ASP A 447 12.89 -3.74 23.32
CA ASP A 447 11.46 -3.94 23.56
C ASP A 447 10.83 -4.85 22.51
N LYS A 448 11.27 -4.74 21.25
CA LYS A 448 10.82 -5.59 20.13
C LYS A 448 11.12 -7.07 20.40
N MET A 449 12.31 -7.38 20.94
CA MET A 449 12.67 -8.75 21.31
C MET A 449 11.81 -9.28 22.48
N LEU A 450 11.62 -8.46 23.51
CA LEU A 450 10.83 -8.82 24.69
C LEU A 450 9.37 -9.06 24.33
N LEU A 451 8.78 -8.15 23.55
CA LEU A 451 7.44 -8.25 23.01
C LEU A 451 7.27 -9.53 22.16
N GLY A 452 8.28 -9.87 21.35
CA GLY A 452 8.30 -11.09 20.54
C GLY A 452 8.31 -12.37 21.39
N LEU A 453 9.05 -12.37 22.51
CA LEU A 453 9.05 -13.49 23.47
C LEU A 453 7.68 -13.66 24.13
N ILE A 454 7.10 -12.57 24.65
CA ILE A 454 5.81 -12.60 25.36
C ILE A 454 4.72 -13.12 24.42
N LYS A 455 4.60 -12.53 23.22
CA LYS A 455 3.62 -12.97 22.21
C LYS A 455 3.80 -14.43 21.77
N HIS A 456 4.99 -15.00 21.91
CA HIS A 456 5.23 -16.37 21.51
C HIS A 456 4.99 -17.39 22.62
N PHE A 457 5.51 -17.13 23.82
CA PHE A 457 5.50 -18.09 24.92
C PHE A 457 4.29 -17.92 25.86
N TYR A 458 3.69 -16.73 25.87
CA TYR A 458 2.55 -16.37 26.70
C TYR A 458 1.45 -15.71 25.86
N PRO A 459 0.84 -16.44 24.90
CA PRO A 459 -0.10 -15.89 23.92
C PRO A 459 -1.41 -15.37 24.55
N ASP A 460 -1.74 -15.79 25.77
CA ASP A 460 -2.97 -15.40 26.47
C ASP A 460 -2.87 -13.99 27.10
N ILE A 461 -1.69 -13.40 27.13
CA ILE A 461 -1.46 -12.07 27.68
C ILE A 461 -1.99 -11.00 26.73
N ILE A 462 -2.79 -10.10 27.27
CA ILE A 462 -3.34 -8.95 26.54
C ILE A 462 -2.30 -7.83 26.52
N ILE A 463 -1.92 -7.40 25.31
CA ILE A 463 -0.96 -6.31 25.10
C ILE A 463 -1.66 -5.14 24.39
N GLU A 464 -1.67 -3.97 25.03
CA GLU A 464 -2.21 -2.72 24.51
C GLU A 464 -1.09 -1.84 23.94
N ASP A 465 -1.30 -1.28 22.74
CA ASP A 465 -0.37 -0.38 22.02
C ASP A 465 1.06 -0.91 21.87
N ASP A 466 1.24 -2.23 21.81
CA ASP A 466 2.54 -2.90 21.80
C ASP A 466 3.46 -2.44 22.97
N LYS A 467 2.85 -1.96 24.07
CA LYS A 467 3.56 -1.28 25.16
C LYS A 467 3.12 -1.71 26.56
N TYR A 468 1.82 -1.92 26.78
CA TYR A 468 1.26 -2.19 28.10
C TYR A 468 0.75 -3.62 28.19
N LEU A 469 1.22 -4.38 29.18
CA LEU A 469 0.75 -5.72 29.51
C LEU A 469 -0.39 -5.59 30.53
N ILE A 470 -1.59 -5.98 30.15
CA ILE A 470 -2.81 -5.77 30.97
C ILE A 470 -3.02 -6.98 31.88
N HIS A 471 -3.38 -6.72 33.15
CA HIS A 471 -3.52 -7.76 34.20
C HIS A 471 -2.27 -8.60 34.42
N VAL A 472 -1.11 -8.04 34.05
CA VAL A 472 0.20 -8.62 34.34
C VAL A 472 0.85 -7.76 35.40
N GLY A 473 1.37 -8.40 36.43
CA GLY A 473 2.10 -7.72 37.48
C GLY A 473 3.33 -8.47 37.97
N CYS A 474 3.96 -7.92 38.99
CA CYS A 474 5.16 -8.50 39.58
C CYS A 474 4.87 -9.05 40.97
N ARG A 475 5.61 -10.09 41.37
CA ARG A 475 5.63 -10.51 42.77
C ARG A 475 6.19 -9.39 43.65
N SER A 476 5.60 -9.24 44.83
CA SER A 476 5.93 -8.18 45.80
C SER A 476 7.39 -8.19 46.26
N ASN A 477 8.09 -9.31 46.14
CA ASN A 477 9.52 -9.44 46.45
C ASN A 477 10.46 -8.79 45.43
N ILE A 478 9.95 -8.45 44.24
CA ILE A 478 10.71 -7.77 43.19
C ILE A 478 10.32 -6.31 43.08
N TRP A 479 9.02 -6.04 43.01
CA TRP A 479 8.54 -4.68 42.94
C TRP A 479 7.13 -4.63 43.50
N ASN A 480 6.95 -3.79 44.51
CA ASN A 480 5.65 -3.50 45.09
C ASN A 480 5.29 -2.04 44.76
N LYS A 481 4.69 -1.82 43.59
CA LYS A 481 4.32 -0.48 43.10
C LYS A 481 3.44 0.25 44.10
N ARG A 482 2.44 -0.44 44.63
CA ARG A 482 1.49 0.11 45.60
C ARG A 482 2.19 0.53 46.88
N GLY A 483 2.98 -0.35 47.48
CA GLY A 483 3.69 -0.08 48.73
C GLY A 483 4.66 1.10 48.61
N GLU A 484 5.37 1.22 47.48
CA GLU A 484 6.26 2.37 47.22
C GLU A 484 5.48 3.69 47.13
N ILE A 485 4.31 3.68 46.47
CA ILE A 485 3.45 4.86 46.39
C ILE A 485 2.82 5.18 47.74
N GLU A 486 2.38 4.20 48.52
CA GLU A 486 1.83 4.41 49.86
C GLU A 486 2.89 5.00 50.81
N GLU A 487 4.13 4.51 50.76
CA GLU A 487 5.26 5.07 51.50
C GLU A 487 5.54 6.52 51.09
N PHE A 488 5.55 6.80 49.78
CA PHE A 488 5.71 8.15 49.26
C PHE A 488 4.58 9.07 49.70
N ILE A 489 3.31 8.65 49.55
CA ILE A 489 2.13 9.45 49.91
C ILE A 489 2.17 9.81 51.39
N LYS A 490 2.53 8.87 52.26
CA LYS A 490 2.66 9.12 53.71
C LYS A 490 3.69 10.21 53.99
N LYS A 491 4.91 10.08 53.44
CA LYS A 491 5.97 11.10 53.62
C LYS A 491 5.60 12.44 52.99
N TYR A 492 4.94 12.40 51.84
CA TYR A 492 4.49 13.60 51.14
C TYR A 492 3.50 14.40 52.01
N LYS A 493 2.51 13.71 52.59
CA LYS A 493 1.54 14.30 53.52
C LYS A 493 2.22 14.87 54.77
N GLU A 494 3.12 14.11 55.40
CA GLU A 494 3.89 14.56 56.56
C GLU A 494 4.67 15.87 56.26
N SER A 495 5.29 15.96 55.08
CA SER A 495 6.05 17.16 54.67
C SER A 495 5.18 18.39 54.33
N LYS A 496 3.88 18.20 54.11
CA LYS A 496 2.95 19.24 53.62
C LYS A 496 1.89 19.67 54.63
N MET A 497 1.77 18.98 55.77
CA MET A 497 0.85 19.34 56.85
C MET A 497 1.03 20.79 57.36
N GLU A 498 2.24 21.37 57.26
CA GLU A 498 2.51 22.76 57.66
C GLU A 498 2.08 23.83 56.63
N SER A 499 1.67 23.43 55.40
CA SER A 499 1.38 24.34 54.27
C SER A 499 0.04 24.08 53.55
N ALA A 500 -0.89 23.38 54.21
CA ALA A 500 -2.08 22.73 53.64
C ALA A 500 -3.25 23.65 53.18
N ASN A 501 -2.97 24.83 52.61
CA ASN A 501 -4.00 25.80 52.23
C ASN A 501 -4.33 25.87 50.72
N ALA A 502 -3.64 25.11 49.86
CA ALA A 502 -3.87 25.14 48.41
C ALA A 502 -4.16 23.74 47.85
N SER A 503 -5.15 23.65 46.95
CA SER A 503 -5.36 22.46 46.13
C SER A 503 -4.15 22.23 45.23
N GLN A 504 -3.79 20.96 45.02
CA GLN A 504 -2.66 20.57 44.19
C GLN A 504 -3.14 19.71 43.02
N SER A 505 -2.47 19.86 41.88
CA SER A 505 -2.70 18.96 40.75
C SER A 505 -2.00 17.63 41.01
N LEU A 506 -2.63 16.55 40.56
CA LEU A 506 -2.07 15.20 40.60
C LEU A 506 -0.73 15.14 39.86
N TYR A 507 -0.57 15.93 38.79
CA TYR A 507 0.69 16.09 38.08
C TYR A 507 1.82 16.65 38.97
N ALA A 508 1.54 17.65 39.82
CA ALA A 508 2.54 18.19 40.73
C ALA A 508 2.97 17.16 41.79
N ILE A 509 2.03 16.34 42.26
CA ILE A 509 2.34 15.23 43.17
C ILE A 509 3.21 14.18 42.47
N TYR A 510 2.88 13.83 41.22
CA TYR A 510 3.69 12.89 40.43
C TYR A 510 5.11 13.43 40.20
N GLN A 511 5.29 14.73 39.93
CA GLN A 511 6.63 15.34 39.84
C GLN A 511 7.43 15.19 41.14
N CYS A 512 6.78 15.32 42.30
CA CYS A 512 7.41 15.06 43.59
C CYS A 512 7.75 13.59 43.78
N TYR A 513 6.88 12.67 43.34
CA TYR A 513 7.15 11.24 43.34
C TYR A 513 8.38 10.90 42.49
N CYS A 514 8.48 11.42 41.26
CA CYS A 514 9.64 11.16 40.39
C CYS A 514 10.96 11.57 41.04
N LYS A 515 10.98 12.70 41.77
CA LYS A 515 12.16 13.13 42.54
C LYS A 515 12.45 12.18 43.69
N TYR A 516 11.43 11.80 44.45
CA TYR A 516 11.57 10.85 45.54
C TYR A 516 12.09 9.48 45.07
N ALA A 517 11.53 8.96 43.98
CA ALA A 517 11.93 7.69 43.38
C ALA A 517 13.38 7.76 42.86
N PHE A 518 13.77 8.87 42.24
CA PHE A 518 15.14 9.12 41.81
C PHE A 518 16.12 9.11 43.00
N ASP A 519 15.82 9.85 44.06
CA ASP A 519 16.68 9.93 45.26
C ASP A 519 16.81 8.59 46.00
N LYS A 520 15.81 7.71 45.85
CA LYS A 520 15.77 6.36 46.43
C LYS A 520 16.30 5.26 45.52
N GLU A 521 16.70 5.60 44.29
CA GLU A 521 17.06 4.64 43.23
C GLU A 521 15.95 3.60 42.94
N TYR A 522 14.69 3.97 43.17
CA TYR A 522 13.53 3.14 42.86
C TYR A 522 13.27 3.11 41.35
N ASN A 523 12.55 2.08 40.89
CA ASN A 523 11.99 2.11 39.54
C ASN A 523 10.90 3.17 39.49
N ILE A 524 10.92 4.01 38.46
CA ILE A 524 9.91 5.06 38.30
C ILE A 524 8.64 4.43 37.74
N ILE A 525 7.56 4.51 38.51
CA ILE A 525 6.23 4.06 38.07
C ILE A 525 5.70 5.00 37.00
N SER A 526 5.09 4.44 35.95
CA SER A 526 4.50 5.22 34.87
C SER A 526 3.42 6.20 35.36
N LYS A 527 3.33 7.37 34.71
CA LYS A 527 2.29 8.36 35.03
C LYS A 527 0.88 7.77 34.91
N ARG A 528 0.65 6.98 33.85
CA ARG A 528 -0.63 6.30 33.58
C ARG A 528 -1.05 5.42 34.76
N TRP A 529 -0.12 4.61 35.27
CA TRP A 529 -0.37 3.76 36.42
C TRP A 529 -0.61 4.57 37.70
N PHE A 530 0.24 5.57 37.98
CA PHE A 530 0.12 6.43 39.15
C PHE A 530 -1.26 7.12 39.21
N GLU A 531 -1.72 7.65 38.07
CA GLU A 531 -3.03 8.28 37.97
C GLU A 531 -4.17 7.27 38.18
N LYS A 532 -4.10 6.09 37.56
CA LYS A 532 -5.11 5.02 37.76
C LYS A 532 -5.21 4.59 39.23
N TYR A 533 -4.08 4.38 39.90
CA TYR A 533 -4.05 4.04 41.32
C TYR A 533 -4.66 5.13 42.20
N PHE A 534 -4.31 6.39 41.94
CA PHE A 534 -4.84 7.51 42.72
C PHE A 534 -6.35 7.67 42.52
N MET A 535 -6.83 7.47 41.29
CA MET A 535 -8.25 7.45 40.96
C MET A 535 -8.98 6.29 41.65
N SER A 536 -8.40 5.09 41.72
CA SER A 536 -9.05 3.94 42.34
C SER A 536 -9.15 4.06 43.87
N VAL A 537 -8.12 4.58 44.53
CA VAL A 537 -8.05 4.65 46.00
C VAL A 537 -8.65 5.94 46.57
N TYR A 538 -8.46 7.08 45.90
CA TYR A 538 -8.81 8.41 46.42
C TYR A 538 -9.88 9.15 45.61
N ASN A 539 -10.70 8.43 44.84
CA ASN A 539 -11.73 9.00 43.96
C ASN A 539 -12.59 10.09 44.64
N SER A 540 -12.97 9.86 45.90
CA SER A 540 -13.82 10.76 46.70
C SER A 540 -13.18 12.12 47.02
N TYR A 541 -11.89 12.30 46.75
CA TYR A 541 -11.14 13.53 47.02
C TYR A 541 -10.75 14.30 45.76
N LEU A 542 -11.23 13.89 44.59
CA LEU A 542 -10.91 14.52 43.31
C LEU A 542 -12.01 15.50 42.91
N ILE A 543 -11.61 16.71 42.49
CA ILE A 543 -12.52 17.83 42.23
C ILE A 543 -12.84 17.99 40.73
N ASP A 544 -11.94 17.57 39.84
CA ASP A 544 -12.12 17.58 38.37
C ASP A 544 -11.55 16.29 37.78
N THR A 545 -12.41 15.45 37.20
CA THR A 545 -12.05 14.12 36.66
C THR A 545 -12.23 14.01 35.14
N GLU A 546 -12.50 15.12 34.44
CA GLU A 546 -12.61 15.11 32.98
C GLU A 546 -11.28 14.71 32.31
N ILE A 547 -11.37 13.79 31.35
CA ILE A 547 -10.24 13.30 30.56
C ILE A 547 -9.64 14.49 29.79
N ASN A 548 -8.38 14.83 30.08
CA ASN A 548 -7.59 16.00 29.64
C ASN A 548 -7.60 17.24 30.55
N ALA A 549 -8.30 17.23 31.69
CA ALA A 549 -8.13 18.24 32.72
C ALA A 549 -7.00 17.85 33.70
N ASN A 550 -6.27 18.84 34.24
CA ASN A 550 -5.33 18.59 35.35
C ASN A 550 -6.15 18.12 36.56
N ILE A 551 -6.14 16.82 36.88
CA ILE A 551 -6.86 16.28 38.03
C ILE A 551 -6.45 17.05 39.30
N ILE A 552 -7.42 17.72 39.94
CA ILE A 552 -7.18 18.52 41.15
C ILE A 552 -7.59 17.72 42.39
N ILE A 553 -6.70 17.69 43.37
CA ILE A 553 -6.93 17.01 44.65
C ILE A 553 -7.46 18.01 45.67
N SER A 554 -8.54 17.63 46.34
CA SER A 554 -9.15 18.38 47.42
C SER A 554 -8.20 18.54 48.61
N THR A 555 -8.24 19.69 49.27
CA THR A 555 -7.49 19.95 50.51
C THR A 555 -7.83 18.94 51.62
N LYS A 556 -9.02 18.31 51.57
CA LYS A 556 -9.44 17.23 52.50
C LYS A 556 -8.58 15.96 52.42
N TRP A 557 -7.86 15.73 51.33
CA TRP A 557 -6.98 14.56 51.19
C TRP A 557 -5.74 14.63 52.10
N PHE A 558 -5.27 15.84 52.42
CA PHE A 558 -4.07 16.04 53.25
C PHE A 558 -4.32 15.82 54.76
N THR A 559 -5.58 15.73 55.18
CA THR A 559 -5.98 15.59 56.58
C THR A 559 -6.25 14.13 57.00
N ILE A 560 -6.03 13.16 56.11
CA ILE A 560 -6.15 11.72 56.32
C ILE A 560 -4.75 11.13 56.25
#